data_AF-A0A2W2ETQ0-F1
#
_entry.id   AF-A0A2W2ETQ0-F1
#
_cell.length_a   1.000
_cell.length_b   1.000
_cell.length_c   1.000
_cell.angle_alpha   90.00
_cell.angle_beta   90.00
_cell.angle_gamma   90.00
#
_symmetry.space_group_name_H-M   'P 1'
#
loop_
_entity.id
_entity.type
_entity.pdbx_description
1 polymer ?
#
loop_
_entity_poly.entity_id
_entity_poly.type
_entity_poly.pdbx_seq_one_letter_code
_entity_poly.pdbx_strand_id
1 'polypeptide(L)'
;MSVKLVRHWSDIGVVPPVARTAAGYRRYDAEAVARLRLARALRDLGLGMAVIREVVSSDRGLPEVAALHAAAIEARIRTLRLQQAVLRSVTDRRPTLEELTTMTDLARLSAAERTAIVRDFTARAVGDVGPSAFREGLLAVVPDLPDEPTAAQAAAWIELGELVRDPRLAAALRRMARYAAEHPPPAHDPAGAAERVTDFWTRRVGEAMAAGIAADSPTAEPVVAEIVAAWLPTQHGLDGDGAEARRRLLEQLEVAADPRAERYWQLMCVINGMPVRPGIAAEGDWLMTALRASPVPGAREAGVARALDTPGALAPEALLEGCARILEEVGALVRAVTPAQLDDPTPCAGWNVRALLDHLTYENLMWAGLARGAPRADHDADHLGSDHVAAFQTAAAATLAEFRRPGMLAERYGPAPGWRLVEQVVIEMLVHGWDLARAIGASTDLAPELAEAMEPAVRALYGDLPRTPGGSFAPEQEPPPGATHADRLAAYLGRPLA
;
A
#
# COMPACT_ATOMS: atom_id res chain seq x y z
N MET A 1 -45.09 -36.56 -21.73
CA MET A 1 -45.80 -35.90 -20.60
C MET A 1 -46.74 -36.92 -19.98
N SER A 2 -46.96 -36.87 -18.66
CA SER A 2 -47.94 -37.75 -18.02
C SER A 2 -49.37 -37.34 -18.38
N VAL A 3 -50.28 -38.31 -18.42
CA VAL A 3 -51.72 -38.06 -18.66
C VAL A 3 -52.30 -37.09 -17.61
N LYS A 4 -51.80 -37.14 -16.38
CA LYS A 4 -52.19 -36.24 -15.28
C LYS A 4 -51.84 -34.77 -15.57
N LEU A 5 -50.67 -34.51 -16.16
CA LEU A 5 -50.23 -33.16 -16.50
C LEU A 5 -51.03 -32.58 -17.67
N VAL A 6 -51.29 -33.38 -18.71
CA VAL A 6 -52.15 -32.98 -19.85
C VAL A 6 -53.56 -32.66 -19.36
N ARG A 7 -54.11 -33.48 -18.46
CA ARG A 7 -55.42 -33.22 -17.85
C ARG A 7 -55.44 -31.90 -17.09
N HIS A 8 -54.45 -31.69 -16.21
CA HIS A 8 -54.33 -30.46 -15.44
C HIS A 8 -54.27 -29.21 -16.34
N TRP A 9 -53.43 -29.22 -17.38
CA TRP A 9 -53.30 -28.10 -18.32
C TRP A 9 -54.58 -27.84 -19.13
N SER A 10 -55.32 -28.90 -19.41
CA SER A 10 -56.64 -28.80 -20.03
C SER A 10 -57.67 -28.17 -19.10
N ASP A 11 -57.61 -28.49 -17.80
CA ASP A 11 -58.53 -27.96 -16.79
C ASP A 11 -58.28 -26.49 -16.47
N ILE A 12 -57.03 -26.02 -16.56
CA ILE A 12 -56.69 -24.59 -16.40
C ILE A 12 -56.71 -23.80 -17.72
N GLY A 13 -57.25 -24.40 -18.80
CA GLY A 13 -57.53 -23.72 -20.07
C GLY A 13 -56.34 -23.49 -21.00
N VAL A 14 -55.17 -24.10 -20.73
CA VAL A 14 -53.97 -23.96 -21.59
C VAL A 14 -54.10 -24.80 -22.86
N VAL A 15 -54.70 -25.99 -22.75
CA VAL A 15 -55.00 -26.85 -23.92
C VAL A 15 -56.44 -27.36 -23.80
N PRO A 16 -57.44 -26.57 -24.21
CA PRO A 16 -58.84 -26.98 -24.14
C PRO A 16 -59.08 -28.20 -25.03
N PRO A 17 -59.91 -29.17 -24.61
CA PRO A 17 -60.23 -30.32 -25.44
C PRO A 17 -61.24 -29.90 -26.52
N VAL A 18 -61.05 -30.39 -27.74
CA VAL A 18 -61.90 -30.07 -28.90
C VAL A 18 -63.23 -30.81 -28.83
N ALA A 19 -63.23 -32.00 -28.22
CA ALA A 19 -64.43 -32.79 -27.98
C ALA A 19 -64.22 -33.75 -26.81
N ARG A 20 -65.31 -34.38 -26.36
CA ARG A 20 -65.26 -35.54 -25.47
C ARG A 20 -65.88 -36.75 -26.17
N THR A 21 -65.32 -37.92 -25.94
CA THR A 21 -65.92 -39.20 -26.37
C THR A 21 -67.19 -39.49 -25.56
N ALA A 22 -68.03 -40.41 -26.03
CA ALA A 22 -69.23 -40.87 -25.30
C ALA A 22 -68.89 -41.46 -23.91
N ALA A 23 -67.68 -42.00 -23.74
CA ALA A 23 -67.15 -42.50 -22.46
C ALA A 23 -66.44 -41.40 -21.62
N GLY A 24 -66.52 -40.12 -22.01
CA GLY A 24 -66.03 -38.98 -21.23
C GLY A 24 -64.56 -38.58 -21.45
N TYR A 25 -63.79 -39.31 -22.26
CA TYR A 25 -62.38 -38.98 -22.57
C TYR A 25 -62.25 -37.72 -23.42
N ARG A 26 -61.29 -36.85 -23.07
CA ARG A 26 -60.91 -35.62 -23.81
C ARG A 26 -60.24 -35.98 -25.14
N ARG A 27 -60.67 -35.38 -26.24
CA ARG A 27 -60.04 -35.46 -27.57
C ARG A 27 -59.35 -34.15 -27.90
N TYR A 28 -58.17 -34.25 -28.49
CA TYR A 28 -57.30 -33.13 -28.87
C TYR A 28 -56.95 -33.29 -30.35
N ASP A 29 -56.97 -32.20 -31.11
CA ASP A 29 -56.55 -32.15 -32.50
C ASP A 29 -55.07 -31.77 -32.63
N ALA A 30 -54.59 -31.61 -33.86
CA ALA A 30 -53.20 -31.24 -34.14
C ALA A 30 -52.83 -29.87 -33.55
N GLU A 31 -53.77 -28.91 -33.51
CA GLU A 31 -53.56 -27.60 -32.93
C GLU A 31 -53.39 -27.67 -31.42
N ALA A 32 -54.23 -28.45 -30.74
CA ALA A 32 -54.09 -28.72 -29.31
C ALA A 32 -52.74 -29.40 -28.97
N VAL A 33 -52.24 -30.28 -29.85
CA VAL A 33 -50.89 -30.87 -29.71
C VAL A 33 -49.79 -29.82 -29.89
N ALA A 34 -49.93 -28.90 -30.85
CA ALA A 34 -49.00 -27.80 -31.06
C ALA A 34 -48.98 -26.84 -29.85
N ARG A 35 -50.15 -26.45 -29.33
CA ARG A 35 -50.31 -25.66 -28.10
C ARG A 35 -49.68 -26.34 -26.88
N LEU A 36 -49.84 -27.66 -26.75
CA LEU A 36 -49.23 -28.44 -25.68
C LEU A 36 -47.69 -28.46 -25.77
N ARG A 37 -47.13 -28.58 -26.97
CA ARG A 37 -45.68 -28.51 -27.21
C ARG A 37 -45.12 -27.12 -26.89
N LEU A 38 -45.82 -26.06 -27.31
CA LEU A 38 -45.45 -24.68 -26.99
C LEU A 38 -45.51 -24.40 -25.49
N ALA A 39 -46.62 -24.77 -24.83
CA ALA A 39 -46.78 -24.61 -23.39
C ALA A 39 -45.68 -25.33 -22.59
N ARG A 40 -45.23 -26.49 -23.07
CA ARG A 40 -44.10 -27.20 -22.49
C ARG A 40 -42.78 -26.48 -22.69
N ALA A 41 -42.47 -26.05 -23.92
CA ALA A 41 -41.25 -25.30 -24.19
C ALA A 41 -41.15 -24.03 -23.32
N LEU A 42 -42.27 -23.31 -23.14
CA LEU A 42 -42.33 -22.12 -22.28
C LEU A 42 -42.19 -22.46 -20.79
N ARG A 43 -42.78 -23.58 -20.33
CA ARG A 43 -42.59 -24.07 -18.96
C ARG A 43 -41.13 -24.43 -18.68
N ASP A 44 -40.47 -25.05 -19.64
CA ASP A 44 -39.07 -25.45 -19.55
C ASP A 44 -38.14 -24.21 -19.53
N LEU A 45 -38.55 -23.09 -20.13
CA LEU A 45 -37.91 -21.76 -20.02
C LEU A 45 -38.22 -21.04 -18.70
N GLY A 46 -38.97 -21.66 -17.78
CA GLY A 46 -39.24 -21.12 -16.45
C GLY A 46 -40.52 -20.27 -16.35
N LEU A 47 -41.33 -20.15 -17.40
CA LEU A 47 -42.55 -19.35 -17.36
C LEU A 47 -43.62 -19.98 -16.43
N GLY A 48 -44.28 -19.12 -15.66
CA GLY A 48 -45.43 -19.49 -14.82
C GLY A 48 -46.65 -19.87 -15.66
N MET A 49 -47.50 -20.77 -15.14
CA MET A 49 -48.69 -21.26 -15.86
C MET A 49 -49.69 -20.16 -16.25
N ALA A 50 -49.73 -19.04 -15.51
CA ALA A 50 -50.58 -17.90 -15.84
C ALA A 50 -50.14 -17.20 -17.14
N VAL A 51 -48.83 -16.96 -17.31
CA VAL A 51 -48.25 -16.37 -18.52
C VAL A 51 -48.37 -17.33 -19.69
N ILE A 52 -48.09 -18.62 -19.47
CA ILE A 52 -48.24 -19.66 -20.52
C ILE A 52 -49.67 -19.71 -21.04
N ARG A 53 -50.67 -19.62 -20.16
CA ARG A 53 -52.07 -19.56 -20.57
C ARG A 53 -52.32 -18.34 -21.45
N GLU A 54 -51.85 -17.17 -21.04
CA GLU A 54 -52.00 -15.91 -21.79
C GLU A 54 -51.34 -15.98 -23.17
N VAL A 55 -50.10 -16.50 -23.28
CA VAL A 55 -49.39 -16.71 -24.57
C VAL A 55 -50.19 -17.60 -25.51
N VAL A 56 -50.73 -18.70 -24.98
CA VAL A 56 -51.43 -19.72 -25.78
C VAL A 56 -52.85 -19.27 -26.13
N SER A 57 -53.42 -18.31 -25.41
CA SER A 57 -54.77 -17.76 -25.64
C SER A 57 -54.80 -16.38 -26.30
N SER A 58 -53.66 -15.72 -26.49
CA SER A 58 -53.57 -14.33 -26.97
C SER A 58 -53.39 -14.24 -28.49
N ASP A 59 -54.11 -13.32 -29.13
CA ASP A 59 -53.92 -12.93 -30.54
C ASP A 59 -52.67 -12.06 -30.76
N ARG A 60 -52.01 -11.58 -29.69
CA ARG A 60 -50.80 -10.73 -29.77
C ARG A 60 -49.54 -11.47 -30.24
N GLY A 61 -49.60 -12.81 -30.29
CA GLY A 61 -48.51 -13.66 -30.75
C GLY A 61 -47.41 -13.92 -29.70
N LEU A 62 -46.75 -15.06 -29.83
CA LEU A 62 -45.66 -15.53 -28.97
C LEU A 62 -44.50 -14.52 -28.78
N PRO A 63 -44.05 -13.76 -29.80
CA PRO A 63 -42.92 -12.84 -29.67
C PRO A 63 -43.16 -11.69 -28.68
N GLU A 64 -44.35 -11.08 -28.68
CA GLU A 64 -44.67 -9.93 -27.81
C GLU A 64 -44.68 -10.35 -26.33
N VAL A 65 -45.29 -11.49 -26.00
CA VAL A 65 -45.33 -11.99 -24.62
C VAL A 65 -43.95 -12.49 -24.15
N ALA A 66 -43.16 -13.10 -25.04
CA ALA A 66 -41.79 -13.48 -24.72
C ALA A 66 -40.91 -12.25 -24.43
N ALA A 67 -41.03 -11.18 -25.21
CA ALA A 67 -40.30 -9.93 -24.99
C ALA A 67 -40.66 -9.25 -23.66
N LEU A 68 -41.96 -9.19 -23.32
CA LEU A 68 -42.41 -8.66 -22.03
C LEU A 68 -41.88 -9.46 -20.84
N HIS A 69 -41.83 -10.80 -20.97
CA HIS A 69 -41.30 -11.65 -19.91
C HIS A 69 -39.78 -11.56 -19.78
N ALA A 70 -39.05 -11.51 -20.90
CA ALA A 70 -37.61 -11.26 -20.92
C ALA A 70 -37.28 -9.93 -20.20
N ALA A 71 -37.98 -8.84 -20.55
CA ALA A 71 -37.82 -7.54 -19.89
C ALA A 71 -38.10 -7.59 -18.37
N ALA A 72 -39.09 -8.39 -17.93
CA ALA A 72 -39.39 -8.58 -16.51
C ALA A 72 -38.30 -9.37 -15.77
N ILE A 73 -37.75 -10.41 -16.39
CA ILE A 73 -36.61 -11.17 -15.85
C ILE A 73 -35.38 -10.27 -15.76
N GLU A 74 -35.08 -9.50 -16.80
CA GLU A 74 -33.97 -8.54 -16.80
C GLU A 74 -34.14 -7.50 -15.68
N ALA A 75 -35.34 -6.97 -15.47
CA ALA A 75 -35.62 -6.07 -14.35
C ALA A 75 -35.38 -6.72 -12.98
N ARG A 76 -35.70 -8.00 -12.83
CA ARG A 76 -35.43 -8.76 -11.61
C ARG A 76 -33.94 -9.02 -11.42
N ILE A 77 -33.21 -9.36 -12.49
CA ILE A 77 -31.75 -9.53 -12.47
C ILE A 77 -31.07 -8.23 -12.04
N ARG A 78 -31.48 -7.08 -12.60
CA ARG A 78 -30.98 -5.75 -12.20
C ARG A 78 -31.17 -5.52 -10.69
N THR A 79 -32.36 -5.81 -10.17
CA THR A 79 -32.68 -5.66 -8.73
C THR A 79 -31.82 -6.57 -7.86
N LEU A 80 -31.62 -7.83 -8.25
CA LEU A 80 -30.83 -8.79 -7.48
C LEU A 80 -29.34 -8.45 -7.48
N ARG A 81 -28.79 -8.01 -8.62
CA ARG A 81 -27.38 -7.54 -8.70
C ARG A 81 -27.16 -6.30 -7.84
N LEU A 82 -28.13 -5.39 -7.84
CA LEU A 82 -28.12 -4.21 -6.97
C LEU A 82 -28.03 -4.61 -5.48
N GLN A 83 -28.92 -5.51 -5.05
CA GLN A 83 -28.92 -6.04 -3.68
C GLN A 83 -27.60 -6.72 -3.34
N GLN A 84 -27.05 -7.51 -4.28
CA GLN A 84 -25.76 -8.16 -4.09
C GLN A 84 -24.61 -7.16 -3.92
N ALA A 85 -24.57 -6.09 -4.71
CA ALA A 85 -23.53 -5.06 -4.63
C ALA A 85 -23.55 -4.33 -3.28
N VAL A 86 -24.75 -3.92 -2.82
CA VAL A 86 -24.92 -3.30 -1.49
C VAL A 86 -24.49 -4.26 -0.39
N LEU A 87 -24.94 -5.52 -0.43
CA LEU A 87 -24.56 -6.52 0.58
C LEU A 87 -23.05 -6.78 0.62
N ARG A 88 -22.37 -6.87 -0.53
CA ARG A 88 -20.90 -7.02 -0.57
C ARG A 88 -20.21 -5.84 0.08
N SER A 89 -20.60 -4.63 -0.30
CA SER A 89 -20.03 -3.41 0.27
C SER A 89 -20.26 -3.30 1.79
N VAL A 90 -21.42 -3.76 2.29
CA VAL A 90 -21.71 -3.86 3.74
C VAL A 90 -20.82 -4.89 4.45
N THR A 91 -20.60 -6.05 3.82
CA THR A 91 -19.80 -7.14 4.40
C THR A 91 -18.35 -6.70 4.61
N ASP A 92 -17.82 -5.91 3.68
CA ASP A 92 -16.44 -5.45 3.70
C ASP A 92 -16.22 -4.25 4.65
N ARG A 93 -17.23 -3.40 4.85
CA ARG A 93 -17.05 -2.07 5.50
C ARG A 93 -17.81 -1.87 6.82
N ARG A 94 -18.76 -2.74 7.17
CA ARG A 94 -19.64 -2.61 8.36
C ARG A 94 -20.21 -1.19 8.57
N PRO A 95 -20.93 -0.64 7.58
CA PRO A 95 -21.44 0.73 7.62
C PRO A 95 -22.50 0.94 8.70
N THR A 96 -22.64 2.19 9.13
CA THR A 96 -23.78 2.71 9.90
C THR A 96 -25.08 2.67 9.09
N LEU A 97 -26.22 2.87 9.75
CA LEU A 97 -27.54 2.88 9.08
C LEU A 97 -27.68 4.03 8.06
N GLU A 98 -27.08 5.18 8.36
CA GLU A 98 -27.07 6.36 7.48
C GLU A 98 -26.23 6.10 6.22
N GLU A 99 -25.04 5.51 6.40
CA GLU A 99 -24.19 5.06 5.30
C GLU A 99 -24.89 3.99 4.45
N LEU A 100 -25.55 3.00 5.06
CA LEU A 100 -26.32 1.98 4.34
C LEU A 100 -27.45 2.59 3.49
N THR A 101 -28.12 3.62 4.01
CA THR A 101 -29.16 4.34 3.26
C THR A 101 -28.55 5.06 2.07
N THR A 102 -27.45 5.78 2.29
CA THR A 102 -26.70 6.49 1.24
C THR A 102 -26.20 5.54 0.16
N MET A 103 -25.64 4.39 0.53
CA MET A 103 -25.19 3.34 -0.38
C MET A 103 -26.34 2.78 -1.22
N THR A 104 -27.51 2.57 -0.59
CA THR A 104 -28.70 2.06 -1.29
C THR A 104 -29.23 3.08 -2.30
N ASP A 105 -29.24 4.36 -1.94
CA ASP A 105 -29.66 5.45 -2.83
C ASP A 105 -28.70 5.59 -4.01
N LEU A 106 -27.39 5.60 -3.73
CA LEU A 106 -26.34 5.63 -4.76
C LEU A 106 -26.48 4.50 -5.78
N ALA A 107 -26.78 3.30 -5.30
CA ALA A 107 -26.84 2.13 -6.14
C ALA A 107 -28.09 2.14 -7.06
N ARG A 108 -29.15 2.88 -6.71
CA ARG A 108 -30.39 3.02 -7.50
C ARG A 108 -30.31 4.06 -8.61
N LEU A 109 -29.26 4.86 -8.68
CA LEU A 109 -29.12 5.95 -9.65
C LEU A 109 -29.05 5.45 -11.10
N SER A 110 -29.75 6.16 -11.99
CA SER A 110 -29.67 5.97 -13.45
C SER A 110 -28.29 6.36 -13.98
N ALA A 111 -27.90 5.84 -15.15
CA ALA A 111 -26.61 6.18 -15.77
C ALA A 111 -26.43 7.71 -15.93
N ALA A 112 -27.47 8.43 -16.34
CA ALA A 112 -27.45 9.89 -16.48
C ALA A 112 -27.18 10.60 -15.14
N GLU A 113 -27.81 10.16 -14.04
CA GLU A 113 -27.56 10.72 -12.70
C GLU A 113 -26.13 10.42 -12.22
N ARG A 114 -25.63 9.21 -12.47
CA ARG A 114 -24.24 8.83 -12.13
C ARG A 114 -23.22 9.71 -12.85
N THR A 115 -23.40 9.90 -14.16
CA THR A 115 -22.56 10.79 -14.97
C THR A 115 -22.65 12.24 -14.49
N ALA A 116 -23.85 12.73 -14.15
CA ALA A 116 -24.04 14.08 -13.65
C ALA A 116 -23.28 14.32 -12.34
N ILE A 117 -23.35 13.38 -11.38
CA ILE A 117 -22.64 13.48 -10.10
C ILE A 117 -21.13 13.66 -10.30
N VAL A 118 -20.51 12.81 -11.13
CA VAL A 118 -19.06 12.88 -11.35
C VAL A 118 -18.67 14.15 -12.11
N ARG A 119 -19.44 14.53 -13.14
CA ARG A 119 -19.18 15.74 -13.92
C ARG A 119 -19.31 17.01 -13.07
N ASP A 120 -20.34 17.10 -12.24
CA ASP A 120 -20.55 18.24 -11.35
C ASP A 120 -19.48 18.28 -10.26
N PHE A 121 -19.04 17.12 -9.78
CA PHE A 121 -17.89 17.03 -8.88
C PHE A 121 -16.60 17.54 -9.51
N THR A 122 -16.21 17.02 -10.68
CA THR A 122 -14.96 17.44 -11.35
C THR A 122 -15.00 18.90 -11.73
N ALA A 123 -16.11 19.39 -12.31
CA ALA A 123 -16.29 20.80 -12.64
C ALA A 123 -16.15 21.73 -11.42
N ARG A 124 -16.70 21.36 -10.26
CA ARG A 124 -16.52 22.13 -9.01
C ARG A 124 -15.09 22.03 -8.47
N ALA A 125 -14.44 20.88 -8.59
CA ALA A 125 -13.09 20.68 -8.07
C ALA A 125 -12.07 21.58 -8.79
N VAL A 126 -12.19 21.77 -10.10
CA VAL A 126 -11.18 22.50 -10.92
C VAL A 126 -11.72 23.73 -11.66
N GLY A 127 -12.91 24.20 -11.30
CA GLY A 127 -13.59 25.30 -12.00
C GLY A 127 -12.84 26.63 -11.98
N ASP A 128 -12.09 26.91 -10.92
CA ASP A 128 -11.28 28.12 -10.71
C ASP A 128 -9.84 28.00 -11.21
N VAL A 129 -9.45 26.82 -11.72
CA VAL A 129 -8.08 26.52 -12.12
C VAL A 129 -7.89 26.83 -13.62
N GLY A 130 -6.73 27.39 -13.97
CA GLY A 130 -6.34 27.65 -15.35
C GLY A 130 -6.28 26.38 -16.23
N PRO A 131 -6.26 26.54 -17.57
CA PRO A 131 -6.22 25.40 -18.49
C PRO A 131 -4.91 24.61 -18.35
N SER A 132 -5.00 23.29 -18.32
CA SER A 132 -3.87 22.36 -18.35
C SER A 132 -4.34 21.00 -18.88
N ALA A 133 -3.42 20.20 -19.43
CA ALA A 133 -3.74 18.86 -19.92
C ALA A 133 -4.35 17.97 -18.82
N PHE A 134 -3.87 18.11 -17.58
CA PHE A 134 -4.43 17.41 -16.43
C PHE A 134 -5.89 17.82 -16.17
N ARG A 135 -6.18 19.13 -16.15
CA ARG A 135 -7.54 19.66 -15.93
C ARG A 135 -8.49 19.17 -17.03
N GLU A 136 -8.06 19.23 -18.29
CA GLU A 136 -8.85 18.77 -19.43
C GLU A 136 -9.10 17.26 -19.38
N GLY A 137 -8.07 16.47 -19.06
CA GLY A 137 -8.21 15.03 -18.83
C GLY A 137 -9.21 14.71 -17.72
N LEU A 138 -9.13 15.41 -16.59
CA LEU A 138 -10.07 15.22 -15.47
C LEU A 138 -11.53 15.55 -15.86
N LEU A 139 -11.75 16.58 -16.66
CA LEU A 139 -13.09 16.96 -17.12
C LEU A 139 -13.63 16.04 -18.22
N ALA A 140 -12.75 15.42 -19.01
CA ALA A 140 -13.13 14.52 -20.09
C ALA A 140 -13.52 13.11 -19.61
N VAL A 141 -12.99 12.68 -18.46
CA VAL A 141 -13.25 11.34 -17.92
C VAL A 141 -14.61 11.31 -17.24
N VAL A 142 -15.53 10.51 -17.79
CA VAL A 142 -16.88 10.27 -17.27
C VAL A 142 -17.06 8.80 -16.90
N PRO A 143 -17.90 8.48 -15.89
CA PRO A 143 -18.19 7.10 -15.55
C PRO A 143 -19.08 6.48 -16.64
N ASP A 144 -18.63 5.37 -17.21
CA ASP A 144 -19.37 4.54 -18.17
C ASP A 144 -19.74 3.21 -17.52
N LEU A 145 -20.71 3.28 -16.59
CA LEU A 145 -21.20 2.11 -15.88
C LEU A 145 -22.38 1.50 -16.66
N PRO A 146 -22.24 0.28 -17.22
CA PRO A 146 -23.28 -0.32 -18.06
C PRO A 146 -24.59 -0.54 -17.29
N ASP A 147 -25.70 -0.71 -18.01
CA ASP A 147 -27.02 -1.03 -17.43
C ASP A 147 -27.03 -2.35 -16.64
N GLU A 148 -26.08 -3.23 -16.99
CA GLU A 148 -25.81 -4.49 -16.31
C GLU A 148 -24.39 -4.51 -15.74
N PRO A 149 -24.13 -3.81 -14.62
CA PRO A 149 -22.80 -3.77 -14.04
C PRO A 149 -22.44 -5.12 -13.40
N THR A 150 -21.16 -5.46 -13.48
CA THR A 150 -20.61 -6.51 -12.61
C THR A 150 -20.72 -6.10 -11.15
N ALA A 151 -20.66 -7.07 -10.23
CA ALA A 151 -20.68 -6.76 -8.80
C ALA A 151 -19.49 -5.88 -8.37
N ALA A 152 -18.33 -6.00 -9.03
CA ALA A 152 -17.16 -5.14 -8.79
C ALA A 152 -17.40 -3.70 -9.25
N GLN A 153 -17.96 -3.51 -10.45
CA GLN A 153 -18.33 -2.19 -10.97
C GLN A 153 -19.40 -1.50 -10.12
N ALA A 154 -20.41 -2.24 -9.66
CA ALA A 154 -21.45 -1.69 -8.79
C ALA A 154 -20.90 -1.29 -7.40
N ALA A 155 -20.02 -2.11 -6.81
CA ALA A 155 -19.34 -1.76 -5.57
C ALA A 155 -18.42 -0.54 -5.75
N ALA A 156 -17.68 -0.47 -6.85
CA ALA A 156 -16.81 0.67 -7.18
C ALA A 156 -17.61 1.97 -7.36
N TRP A 157 -18.81 1.89 -7.97
CA TRP A 157 -19.70 3.05 -8.08
C TRP A 157 -20.17 3.55 -6.72
N ILE A 158 -20.57 2.66 -5.81
CA ILE A 158 -21.01 3.04 -4.45
C ILE A 158 -19.87 3.78 -3.73
N GLU A 159 -18.67 3.20 -3.76
CA GLU A 159 -17.49 3.81 -3.14
C GLU A 159 -17.12 5.15 -3.79
N LEU A 160 -17.14 5.24 -5.12
CA LEU A 160 -16.86 6.49 -5.84
C LEU A 160 -17.88 7.57 -5.45
N GLY A 161 -19.16 7.21 -5.37
CA GLY A 161 -20.23 8.11 -4.97
C GLY A 161 -20.01 8.71 -3.58
N GLU A 162 -19.52 7.92 -2.62
CA GLU A 162 -19.12 8.43 -1.31
C GLU A 162 -17.86 9.31 -1.41
N LEU A 163 -16.85 8.86 -2.15
CA LEU A 163 -15.58 9.55 -2.27
C LEU A 163 -15.70 10.94 -2.90
N VAL A 164 -16.55 11.13 -3.92
CA VAL A 164 -16.80 12.45 -4.55
C VAL A 164 -17.55 13.42 -3.64
N ARG A 165 -18.10 12.94 -2.50
CA ARG A 165 -18.67 13.78 -1.45
C ARG A 165 -17.63 14.19 -0.40
N ASP A 166 -16.46 13.53 -0.34
CA ASP A 166 -15.36 13.95 0.53
C ASP A 166 -14.73 15.25 0.00
N PRO A 167 -14.81 16.38 0.74
CA PRO A 167 -14.20 17.64 0.32
C PRO A 167 -12.67 17.55 0.17
N ARG A 168 -12.03 16.57 0.82
CA ARG A 168 -10.58 16.36 0.73
C ARG A 168 -10.15 15.87 -0.65
N LEU A 169 -10.95 15.03 -1.30
CA LEU A 169 -10.68 14.61 -2.69
C LEU A 169 -10.72 15.83 -3.63
N ALA A 170 -11.75 16.67 -3.51
CA ALA A 170 -11.86 17.88 -4.34
C ALA A 170 -10.65 18.81 -4.13
N ALA A 171 -10.20 18.97 -2.87
CA ALA A 171 -9.01 19.75 -2.56
C ALA A 171 -7.74 19.13 -3.19
N ALA A 172 -7.60 17.80 -3.18
CA ALA A 172 -6.48 17.09 -3.79
C ALA A 172 -6.41 17.30 -5.31
N LEU A 173 -7.51 17.02 -6.02
CA LEU A 173 -7.59 17.21 -7.46
C LEU A 173 -7.35 18.67 -7.87
N ARG A 174 -7.82 19.63 -7.06
CA ARG A 174 -7.54 21.06 -7.28
C ARG A 174 -6.06 21.39 -7.15
N ARG A 175 -5.36 20.87 -6.13
CA ARG A 175 -3.90 21.06 -5.96
C ARG A 175 -3.13 20.51 -7.16
N MET A 176 -3.44 19.28 -7.58
CA MET A 176 -2.85 18.66 -8.77
C MET A 176 -3.09 19.49 -10.04
N ALA A 177 -4.32 19.95 -10.27
CA ALA A 177 -4.65 20.74 -11.45
C ALA A 177 -3.95 22.11 -11.47
N ARG A 178 -3.81 22.77 -10.31
CA ARG A 178 -3.07 24.04 -10.19
C ARG A 178 -1.59 23.84 -10.47
N TYR A 179 -0.98 22.83 -9.85
CA TYR A 179 0.41 22.47 -10.09
C TYR A 179 0.67 22.23 -11.58
N ALA A 180 -0.20 21.48 -12.27
CA ALA A 180 -0.08 21.22 -13.70
C ALA A 180 -0.27 22.47 -14.58
N ALA A 181 -1.06 23.45 -14.13
CA ALA A 181 -1.24 24.73 -14.84
C ALA A 181 -0.04 25.67 -14.66
N GLU A 182 0.59 25.64 -13.48
CA GLU A 182 1.79 26.42 -13.14
C GLU A 182 3.06 25.83 -13.78
N HIS A 183 3.06 24.52 -14.03
CA HIS A 183 4.20 23.78 -14.59
C HIS A 183 3.83 23.07 -15.91
N PRO A 184 3.55 23.80 -16.99
CA PRO A 184 3.20 23.19 -18.26
C PRO A 184 4.36 22.37 -18.83
N PRO A 185 4.08 21.23 -19.50
CA PRO A 185 5.11 20.46 -20.18
C PRO A 185 5.72 21.27 -21.34
N PRO A 186 6.91 20.88 -21.84
CA PRO A 186 7.51 21.48 -23.02
C PRO A 186 6.59 21.43 -24.24
N ALA A 187 6.71 22.42 -25.14
CA ALA A 187 5.85 22.56 -26.32
C ALA A 187 5.87 21.37 -27.30
N HIS A 188 6.87 20.49 -27.20
CA HIS A 188 7.03 19.28 -28.03
C HIS A 188 7.08 18.00 -27.17
N ASP A 189 6.29 17.93 -26.11
CA ASP A 189 6.22 16.70 -25.31
C ASP A 189 5.53 15.57 -26.10
N PRO A 190 6.21 14.43 -26.35
CA PRO A 190 5.59 13.32 -27.05
C PRO A 190 4.44 12.75 -26.19
N ALA A 191 3.29 12.49 -26.80
CA ALA A 191 2.12 11.93 -26.11
C ALA A 191 2.51 10.77 -25.17
N GLY A 192 2.06 10.85 -23.91
CA GLY A 192 2.34 9.84 -22.88
C GLY A 192 3.74 9.89 -22.26
N ALA A 193 4.53 10.96 -22.42
CA ALA A 193 5.85 11.05 -21.78
C ALA A 193 5.77 11.01 -20.24
N ALA A 194 4.84 11.76 -19.64
CA ALA A 194 4.62 11.74 -18.19
C ALA A 194 4.28 10.33 -17.67
N GLU A 195 3.49 9.57 -18.44
CA GLU A 195 3.14 8.19 -18.11
C GLU A 195 4.36 7.27 -18.19
N ARG A 196 5.16 7.35 -19.26
CA ARG A 196 6.41 6.59 -19.40
C ARG A 196 7.42 6.89 -18.31
N VAL A 197 7.55 8.16 -17.91
CA VAL A 197 8.42 8.57 -16.80
C VAL A 197 7.89 7.98 -15.49
N THR A 198 6.58 7.98 -15.28
CA THR A 198 5.95 7.38 -14.10
C THR A 198 6.21 5.89 -14.00
N ASP A 199 5.98 5.16 -15.09
CA ASP A 199 6.24 3.72 -15.15
C ASP A 199 7.74 3.41 -14.97
N PHE A 200 8.62 4.26 -15.52
CA PHE A 200 10.07 4.12 -15.38
C PHE A 200 10.52 4.26 -13.93
N TRP A 201 10.17 5.36 -13.26
CA TRP A 201 10.68 5.61 -11.90
C TRP A 201 10.07 4.62 -10.90
N THR A 202 8.79 4.26 -11.05
CA THR A 202 8.14 3.27 -10.18
C THR A 202 8.86 1.91 -10.27
N ARG A 203 9.11 1.43 -11.49
CA ARG A 203 9.87 0.17 -11.69
C ARG A 203 11.27 0.26 -11.11
N ARG A 204 11.98 1.36 -11.36
CA ARG A 204 13.38 1.53 -10.93
C ARG A 204 13.52 1.58 -9.41
N VAL A 205 12.57 2.22 -8.73
CA VAL A 205 12.47 2.22 -7.26
C VAL A 205 12.11 0.83 -6.75
N GLY A 206 11.15 0.13 -7.36
CA GLY A 206 10.81 -1.24 -6.98
C GLY A 206 12.02 -2.19 -7.06
N GLU A 207 12.86 -2.06 -8.09
CA GLU A 207 14.13 -2.79 -8.21
C GLU A 207 15.12 -2.44 -7.08
N ALA A 208 15.21 -1.16 -6.70
CA ALA A 208 16.07 -0.72 -5.60
C ALA A 208 15.60 -1.23 -4.24
N MET A 209 14.28 -1.19 -3.98
CA MET A 209 13.66 -1.74 -2.78
C MET A 209 13.87 -3.25 -2.69
N ALA A 210 13.68 -3.98 -3.79
CA ALA A 210 13.93 -5.43 -3.84
C ALA A 210 15.40 -5.80 -3.60
N ALA A 211 16.33 -4.90 -3.93
CA ALA A 211 17.75 -5.03 -3.63
C ALA A 211 18.14 -4.58 -2.21
N GLY A 212 17.19 -4.17 -1.37
CA GLY A 212 17.45 -3.72 0.00
C GLY A 212 18.13 -2.35 0.10
N ILE A 213 18.04 -1.50 -0.93
CA ILE A 213 18.65 -0.17 -0.91
C ILE A 213 17.76 0.78 -0.08
N ALA A 214 18.27 1.22 1.07
CA ALA A 214 17.63 2.23 1.88
C ALA A 214 17.60 3.58 1.15
N ALA A 215 16.44 4.25 1.12
CA ALA A 215 16.22 5.49 0.38
C ALA A 215 17.16 6.63 0.80
N ASP A 216 17.52 6.67 2.07
CA ASP A 216 18.33 7.74 2.69
C ASP A 216 19.83 7.38 2.79
N SER A 217 20.24 6.31 2.12
CA SER A 217 21.64 5.89 2.01
C SER A 217 22.33 6.53 0.79
N PRO A 218 23.67 6.67 0.81
CA PRO A 218 24.43 7.08 -0.37
C PRO A 218 24.23 6.17 -1.60
N THR A 219 23.87 4.90 -1.42
CA THR A 219 23.67 3.96 -2.53
C THR A 219 22.35 4.18 -3.27
N ALA A 220 21.43 4.99 -2.74
CA ALA A 220 20.24 5.45 -3.46
C ALA A 220 20.56 6.52 -4.52
N GLU A 221 21.70 7.19 -4.43
CA GLU A 221 22.05 8.33 -5.29
C GLU A 221 22.03 8.00 -6.80
N PRO A 222 22.61 6.88 -7.29
CA PRO A 222 22.52 6.53 -8.71
C PRO A 222 21.08 6.28 -9.18
N VAL A 223 20.22 5.72 -8.31
CA VAL A 223 18.80 5.48 -8.59
C VAL A 223 18.09 6.81 -8.81
N VAL A 224 18.30 7.77 -7.90
CA VAL A 224 17.72 9.11 -8.01
C VAL A 224 18.23 9.84 -9.26
N ALA A 225 19.53 9.77 -9.54
CA ALA A 225 20.13 10.43 -10.70
C ALA A 225 19.54 9.91 -12.04
N GLU A 226 19.35 8.58 -12.17
CA GLU A 226 18.70 7.98 -13.35
C GLU A 226 17.25 8.46 -13.51
N ILE A 227 16.50 8.54 -12.41
CA ILE A 227 15.11 9.01 -12.40
C ILE A 227 15.03 10.49 -12.78
N VAL A 228 15.87 11.34 -12.18
CA VAL A 228 15.93 12.77 -12.51
C VAL A 228 16.33 12.97 -13.97
N ALA A 229 17.29 12.20 -14.48
CA ALA A 229 17.69 12.26 -15.90
C ALA A 229 16.54 11.90 -16.86
N ALA A 230 15.71 10.92 -16.51
CA ALA A 230 14.53 10.54 -17.30
C ALA A 230 13.39 11.56 -17.18
N TRP A 231 13.26 12.22 -16.02
CA TRP A 231 12.23 13.20 -15.73
C TRP A 231 12.52 14.59 -16.31
N LEU A 232 13.77 15.05 -16.28
CA LEU A 232 14.20 16.39 -16.72
C LEU A 232 13.68 16.81 -18.12
N PRO A 233 13.70 15.95 -19.16
CA PRO A 233 13.17 16.31 -20.48
C PRO A 233 11.68 16.64 -20.52
N THR A 234 10.92 16.25 -19.49
CA THR A 234 9.48 16.55 -19.35
C THR A 234 9.22 17.90 -18.69
N GLN A 235 10.27 18.62 -18.30
CA GLN A 235 10.18 19.84 -17.51
C GLN A 235 10.65 21.06 -18.30
N HIS A 236 10.04 22.20 -18.02
CA HIS A 236 10.46 23.48 -18.57
C HIS A 236 11.33 24.26 -17.57
N GLY A 237 12.44 24.84 -18.03
CA GLY A 237 13.29 25.75 -17.25
C GLY A 237 14.27 25.06 -16.28
N LEU A 238 14.62 23.80 -16.53
CA LEU A 238 15.63 23.06 -15.75
C LEU A 238 16.79 22.63 -16.66
N ASP A 239 18.02 22.93 -16.25
CA ASP A 239 19.23 22.73 -17.07
C ASP A 239 20.03 21.46 -16.69
N GLY A 240 19.65 20.75 -15.62
CA GLY A 240 20.35 19.54 -15.17
C GLY A 240 19.90 19.06 -13.80
N ASP A 241 20.49 17.94 -13.34
CA ASP A 241 20.28 17.42 -11.98
C ASP A 241 21.00 18.31 -10.97
N GLY A 242 20.21 19.03 -10.17
CA GLY A 242 20.68 19.97 -9.17
C GLY A 242 19.58 20.28 -8.16
N ALA A 243 19.85 21.22 -7.26
CA ALA A 243 18.97 21.50 -6.12
C ALA A 243 17.53 21.85 -6.55
N GLU A 244 17.41 22.64 -7.61
CA GLU A 244 16.10 23.07 -8.12
C GLU A 244 15.33 21.92 -8.77
N ALA A 245 16.02 21.10 -9.58
CA ALA A 245 15.39 19.94 -10.20
C ALA A 245 14.89 18.93 -9.16
N ARG A 246 15.70 18.61 -8.15
CA ARG A 246 15.32 17.66 -7.08
C ARG A 246 14.18 18.19 -6.22
N ARG A 247 14.20 19.49 -5.87
CA ARG A 247 13.08 20.13 -5.15
C ARG A 247 11.78 20.08 -5.95
N ARG A 248 11.83 20.39 -7.24
CA ARG A 248 10.64 20.41 -8.10
C ARG A 248 10.08 19.01 -8.34
N LEU A 249 10.93 17.99 -8.48
CA LEU A 249 10.48 16.60 -8.53
C LEU A 249 9.84 16.17 -7.21
N LEU A 250 10.44 16.52 -6.07
CA LEU A 250 9.87 16.25 -4.74
C LEU A 250 8.49 16.89 -4.59
N GLU A 251 8.35 18.17 -4.93
CA GLU A 251 7.07 18.88 -4.90
C GLU A 251 6.02 18.21 -5.81
N GLN A 252 6.40 17.80 -7.02
CA GLN A 252 5.52 17.08 -7.94
C GLN A 252 5.00 15.79 -7.30
N LEU A 253 5.87 15.01 -6.66
CA LEU A 253 5.51 13.76 -5.99
C LEU A 253 4.60 14.02 -4.78
N GLU A 254 4.90 15.03 -3.96
CA GLU A 254 4.08 15.41 -2.82
C GLU A 254 2.67 15.86 -3.23
N VAL A 255 2.55 16.61 -4.33
CA VAL A 255 1.26 17.00 -4.91
C VAL A 255 0.50 15.79 -5.44
N ALA A 256 1.21 14.81 -6.00
CA ALA A 256 0.62 13.60 -6.56
C ALA A 256 0.21 12.56 -5.50
N ALA A 257 0.88 12.53 -4.35
CA ALA A 257 0.74 11.54 -3.30
C ALA A 257 -0.53 11.74 -2.42
N ASP A 258 -1.71 11.77 -3.04
CA ASP A 258 -2.99 11.73 -2.30
C ASP A 258 -3.70 10.38 -2.52
N PRO A 259 -3.84 9.54 -1.49
CA PRO A 259 -4.44 8.21 -1.63
C PRO A 259 -5.90 8.26 -2.07
N ARG A 260 -6.60 9.38 -1.85
CA ARG A 260 -7.97 9.56 -2.34
C ARG A 260 -7.99 9.77 -3.84
N ALA A 261 -7.06 10.55 -4.37
CA ALA A 261 -6.95 10.80 -5.81
C ALA A 261 -6.56 9.52 -6.55
N GLU A 262 -5.60 8.76 -6.02
CA GLU A 262 -5.26 7.42 -6.52
C GLU A 262 -6.48 6.50 -6.51
N ARG A 263 -7.20 6.42 -5.38
CA ARG A 263 -8.39 5.59 -5.27
C ARG A 263 -9.49 6.01 -6.23
N TYR A 264 -9.71 7.32 -6.42
CA TYR A 264 -10.63 7.85 -7.42
C TYR A 264 -10.32 7.30 -8.82
N TRP A 265 -9.06 7.35 -9.25
CA TRP A 265 -8.66 6.83 -10.56
C TRP A 265 -8.83 5.31 -10.68
N GLN A 266 -8.49 4.56 -9.63
CA GLN A 266 -8.71 3.11 -9.61
C GLN A 266 -10.19 2.75 -9.76
N LEU A 267 -11.08 3.45 -9.04
CA LEU A 267 -12.52 3.26 -9.14
C LEU A 267 -13.05 3.60 -10.53
N MET A 268 -12.56 4.69 -11.13
CA MET A 268 -12.88 5.05 -12.51
C MET A 268 -12.43 3.98 -13.52
N CYS A 269 -11.26 3.38 -13.35
CA CYS A 269 -10.83 2.24 -14.17
C CYS A 269 -11.78 1.05 -14.03
N VAL A 270 -12.12 0.64 -12.80
CA VAL A 270 -13.06 -0.49 -12.57
C VAL A 270 -14.40 -0.21 -13.23
N ILE A 271 -14.96 0.98 -13.01
CA ILE A 271 -16.27 1.38 -13.55
C ILE A 271 -16.26 1.32 -15.08
N ASN A 272 -15.24 1.88 -15.71
CA ASN A 272 -15.10 1.95 -17.17
C ASN A 272 -14.56 0.65 -17.80
N GLY A 273 -14.39 -0.44 -17.03
CA GLY A 273 -13.88 -1.71 -17.55
C GLY A 273 -12.42 -1.66 -18.01
N MET A 274 -11.64 -0.69 -17.53
CA MET A 274 -10.23 -0.53 -17.84
C MET A 274 -9.35 -1.27 -16.81
N PRO A 275 -8.14 -1.72 -17.19
CA PRO A 275 -7.18 -2.27 -16.24
C PRO A 275 -6.87 -1.27 -15.11
N VAL A 276 -6.92 -1.75 -13.87
CA VAL A 276 -6.55 -0.96 -12.68
C VAL A 276 -5.04 -1.02 -12.51
N ARG A 277 -4.38 0.12 -12.37
CA ARG A 277 -2.95 0.17 -12.07
C ARG A 277 -2.71 -0.19 -10.60
N PRO A 278 -1.62 -0.92 -10.29
CA PRO A 278 -1.14 -1.05 -8.92
C PRO A 278 -0.90 0.34 -8.30
N GLY A 279 -1.06 0.43 -6.99
CA GLY A 279 -0.70 1.66 -6.30
C GLY A 279 0.81 1.84 -6.22
N ILE A 280 1.26 3.10 -6.21
CA ILE A 280 2.69 3.47 -6.26
C ILE A 280 3.15 4.22 -5.00
N ALA A 281 2.38 4.10 -3.91
CA ALA A 281 2.62 4.86 -2.68
C ALA A 281 3.96 4.50 -2.02
N ALA A 282 4.31 3.21 -1.97
CA ALA A 282 5.55 2.76 -1.35
C ALA A 282 6.78 3.24 -2.13
N GLU A 283 6.75 3.14 -3.46
CA GLU A 283 7.79 3.64 -4.34
C GLU A 283 7.88 5.18 -4.26
N GLY A 284 6.74 5.87 -4.18
CA GLY A 284 6.66 7.31 -3.99
C GLY A 284 7.31 7.76 -2.68
N ASP A 285 6.99 7.09 -1.57
CA ASP A 285 7.58 7.36 -0.25
C ASP A 285 9.09 7.14 -0.26
N TRP A 286 9.57 6.08 -0.91
CA TRP A 286 10.99 5.81 -1.09
C TRP A 286 11.67 6.95 -1.87
N LEU A 287 11.12 7.35 -3.03
CA LEU A 287 11.73 8.39 -3.85
C LEU A 287 11.72 9.77 -3.19
N MET A 288 10.61 10.14 -2.54
CA MET A 288 10.52 11.38 -1.76
C MET A 288 11.52 11.39 -0.61
N THR A 289 11.72 10.25 0.06
CA THR A 289 12.73 10.11 1.12
C THR A 289 14.13 10.31 0.56
N ALA A 290 14.46 9.68 -0.57
CA ALA A 290 15.77 9.79 -1.19
C ALA A 290 16.09 11.23 -1.64
N LEU A 291 15.10 11.93 -2.22
CA LEU A 291 15.24 13.34 -2.60
C LEU A 291 15.46 14.26 -1.40
N ARG A 292 14.82 13.99 -0.25
CA ARG A 292 15.04 14.74 1.00
C ARG A 292 16.42 14.46 1.60
N ALA A 293 16.88 13.21 1.56
CA ALA A 293 18.19 12.80 2.07
C ALA A 293 19.35 13.32 1.20
N SER A 294 19.12 13.48 -0.11
CA SER A 294 20.12 13.96 -1.08
C SER A 294 19.55 15.11 -1.93
N PRO A 295 19.39 16.32 -1.37
CA PRO A 295 18.75 17.45 -2.05
C PRO A 295 19.58 18.01 -3.21
N VAL A 296 20.87 17.69 -3.28
CA VAL A 296 21.74 17.92 -4.44
C VAL A 296 22.58 16.67 -4.69
N PRO A 297 23.04 16.43 -5.93
CA PRO A 297 23.84 15.25 -6.23
C PRO A 297 25.05 15.10 -5.31
N GLY A 298 25.21 13.91 -4.72
CA GLY A 298 26.31 13.58 -3.80
C GLY A 298 26.24 14.22 -2.41
N ALA A 299 25.19 14.99 -2.08
CA ALA A 299 25.04 15.61 -0.76
C ALA A 299 25.09 14.58 0.37
N ARG A 300 24.39 13.45 0.18
CA ARG A 300 24.31 12.41 1.20
C ARG A 300 25.66 11.73 1.42
N GLU A 301 26.37 11.39 0.35
CA GLU A 301 27.71 10.80 0.42
C GLU A 301 28.70 11.74 1.12
N ALA A 302 28.70 13.03 0.75
CA ALA A 302 29.54 14.04 1.40
C ALA A 302 29.18 14.22 2.89
N GLY A 303 27.89 14.16 3.24
CA GLY A 303 27.42 14.18 4.62
C GLY A 303 27.94 13.00 5.43
N VAL A 304 27.82 11.79 4.89
CA VAL A 304 28.37 10.57 5.52
C VAL A 304 29.88 10.67 5.67
N ALA A 305 30.61 11.08 4.64
CA ALA A 305 32.07 11.23 4.72
C ALA A 305 32.50 12.21 5.83
N ARG A 306 31.85 13.38 5.92
CA ARG A 306 32.08 14.33 7.01
C ARG A 306 31.76 13.74 8.38
N ALA A 307 30.64 13.02 8.48
CA ALA A 307 30.24 12.38 9.72
C ALA A 307 31.31 11.37 10.15
N LEU A 308 31.81 10.52 9.25
CA LEU A 308 32.85 9.51 9.53
C LEU A 308 34.16 10.11 10.05
N ASP A 309 34.59 11.27 9.54
CA ASP A 309 35.83 11.94 9.97
C ASP A 309 35.66 12.87 11.19
N THR A 310 34.43 13.15 11.65
CA THR A 310 34.18 14.01 12.82
C THR A 310 34.58 13.29 14.10
N PRO A 311 35.55 13.77 14.91
CA PRO A 311 36.06 13.02 16.07
C PRO A 311 34.97 12.47 16.99
N GLY A 312 35.16 11.22 17.43
CA GLY A 312 34.22 10.53 18.32
C GLY A 312 34.05 11.23 19.66
N ALA A 313 32.92 10.98 20.32
CA ALA A 313 32.55 11.64 21.58
C ALA A 313 33.42 11.19 22.77
N LEU A 314 34.04 10.01 22.67
CA LEU A 314 34.83 9.38 23.71
C LEU A 314 36.28 9.19 23.27
N ALA A 315 37.19 9.23 24.25
CA ALA A 315 38.56 8.79 24.04
C ALA A 315 38.59 7.30 23.65
N PRO A 316 39.53 6.86 22.81
CA PRO A 316 39.63 5.48 22.31
C PRO A 316 39.50 4.40 23.39
N GLU A 317 40.16 4.57 24.53
CA GLU A 317 40.13 3.62 25.65
C GLU A 317 38.76 3.59 26.34
N ALA A 318 38.15 4.76 26.55
CA ALA A 318 36.82 4.87 27.15
C ALA A 318 35.74 4.29 26.22
N LEU A 319 35.91 4.42 24.90
CA LEU A 319 35.02 3.82 23.92
C LEU A 319 35.09 2.29 23.93
N LEU A 320 36.29 1.70 24.00
CA LEU A 320 36.44 0.24 24.12
C LEU A 320 35.88 -0.31 25.43
N GLU A 321 36.07 0.41 26.55
CA GLU A 321 35.49 0.02 27.83
C GLU A 321 33.95 0.12 27.79
N GLY A 322 33.42 1.20 27.19
CA GLY A 322 31.99 1.36 26.96
C GLY A 322 31.41 0.24 26.09
N CYS A 323 32.11 -0.14 25.02
CA CYS A 323 31.75 -1.26 24.15
C CYS A 323 31.69 -2.59 24.92
N ALA A 324 32.71 -2.89 25.74
CA ALA A 324 32.72 -4.08 26.58
C ALA A 324 31.53 -4.10 27.57
N ARG A 325 31.26 -2.96 28.22
CA ARG A 325 30.15 -2.82 29.17
C ARG A 325 28.79 -3.06 28.52
N ILE A 326 28.50 -2.40 27.41
CA ILE A 326 27.19 -2.53 26.77
C ILE A 326 26.96 -3.94 26.20
N LEU A 327 28.00 -4.59 25.66
CA LEU A 327 27.92 -5.99 25.23
C LEU A 327 27.60 -6.95 26.39
N GLU A 328 28.15 -6.69 27.59
CA GLU A 328 27.85 -7.47 28.79
C GLU A 328 26.41 -7.26 29.27
N GLU A 329 25.94 -6.01 29.33
CA GLU A 329 24.57 -5.67 29.73
C GLU A 329 23.53 -6.26 28.76
N VAL A 330 23.72 -6.09 27.45
CA VAL A 330 22.87 -6.72 26.44
C VAL A 330 22.96 -8.25 26.52
N GLY A 331 24.14 -8.81 26.74
CA GLY A 331 24.30 -10.25 26.97
C GLY A 331 23.51 -10.77 28.18
N ALA A 332 23.30 -9.95 29.21
CA ALA A 332 22.42 -10.28 30.34
C ALA A 332 20.94 -10.28 29.94
N LEU A 333 20.50 -9.33 29.10
CA LEU A 333 19.15 -9.32 28.54
C LEU A 333 18.90 -10.55 27.66
N VAL A 334 19.85 -10.89 26.78
CA VAL A 334 19.79 -12.09 25.91
C VAL A 334 19.61 -13.37 26.74
N ARG A 335 20.33 -13.49 27.88
CA ARG A 335 20.17 -14.61 28.82
C ARG A 335 18.81 -14.62 29.53
N ALA A 336 18.18 -13.48 29.73
CA ALA A 336 16.90 -13.36 30.41
C ALA A 336 15.71 -13.72 29.51
N VAL A 337 15.88 -13.74 28.19
CA VAL A 337 14.82 -14.15 27.25
C VAL A 337 14.40 -15.58 27.49
N THR A 338 13.10 -15.79 27.72
CA THR A 338 12.51 -17.12 27.85
C THR A 338 11.97 -17.62 26.51
N PRO A 339 11.83 -18.94 26.30
CA PRO A 339 11.26 -19.49 25.07
C PRO A 339 9.85 -18.97 24.75
N ALA A 340 9.06 -18.61 25.77
CA ALA A 340 7.70 -18.09 25.61
C ALA A 340 7.67 -16.68 25.00
N GLN A 341 8.77 -15.92 25.08
CA GLN A 341 8.85 -14.54 24.62
C GLN A 341 9.39 -14.40 23.20
N LEU A 342 9.87 -15.49 22.57
CA LEU A 342 10.54 -15.42 21.26
C LEU A 342 9.64 -14.84 20.15
N ASP A 343 8.33 -15.05 20.26
CA ASP A 343 7.33 -14.56 19.31
C ASP A 343 6.71 -13.22 19.73
N ASP A 344 7.10 -12.65 20.88
CA ASP A 344 6.58 -11.36 21.35
C ASP A 344 7.04 -10.23 20.42
N PRO A 345 6.20 -9.21 20.20
CA PRO A 345 6.57 -8.05 19.40
C PRO A 345 7.63 -7.20 20.10
N THR A 346 8.44 -6.49 19.33
CA THR A 346 9.42 -5.51 19.84
C THR A 346 9.01 -4.09 19.44
N PRO A 347 9.59 -3.04 20.05
CA PRO A 347 9.42 -1.67 19.57
C PRO A 347 9.97 -1.44 18.15
N CYS A 348 10.86 -2.31 17.65
CA CYS A 348 11.31 -2.30 16.27
C CYS A 348 10.24 -2.93 15.37
N ALA A 349 9.61 -2.10 14.53
CA ALA A 349 8.47 -2.53 13.73
C ALA A 349 8.79 -3.71 12.81
N GLY A 350 7.94 -4.73 12.84
CA GLY A 350 8.09 -5.93 12.02
C GLY A 350 9.01 -7.01 12.62
N TRP A 351 9.65 -6.75 13.76
CA TRP A 351 10.51 -7.72 14.43
C TRP A 351 9.88 -8.24 15.72
N ASN A 352 9.86 -9.56 15.86
CA ASN A 352 9.66 -10.22 17.13
C ASN A 352 11.00 -10.38 17.88
N VAL A 353 10.95 -10.82 19.13
CA VAL A 353 12.15 -11.00 19.96
C VAL A 353 13.18 -11.92 19.30
N ARG A 354 12.75 -13.01 18.64
CA ARG A 354 13.68 -13.90 17.91
C ARG A 354 14.41 -13.16 16.79
N ALA A 355 13.72 -12.39 15.97
CA ALA A 355 14.34 -11.61 14.89
C ALA A 355 15.31 -10.56 15.44
N LEU A 356 14.95 -9.90 16.55
CA LEU A 356 15.82 -8.94 17.22
C LEU A 356 17.10 -9.59 17.79
N LEU A 357 16.98 -10.77 18.40
CA LEU A 357 18.12 -11.54 18.88
C LEU A 357 19.06 -11.97 17.74
N ASP A 358 18.48 -12.42 16.63
CA ASP A 358 19.24 -12.81 15.44
C ASP A 358 20.01 -11.61 14.89
N HIS A 359 19.36 -10.45 14.76
CA HIS A 359 19.98 -9.21 14.34
C HIS A 359 21.12 -8.76 15.28
N LEU A 360 20.91 -8.75 16.60
CA LEU A 360 21.95 -8.42 17.58
C LEU A 360 23.17 -9.34 17.45
N THR A 361 22.96 -10.62 17.13
CA THR A 361 24.03 -11.59 16.89
C THR A 361 24.72 -11.34 15.56
N TYR A 362 23.94 -11.14 14.49
CA TYR A 362 24.42 -10.83 13.16
C TYR A 362 25.31 -9.58 13.11
N GLU A 363 24.90 -8.48 13.76
CA GLU A 363 25.67 -7.24 13.80
C GLU A 363 27.07 -7.50 14.35
N ASN A 364 27.17 -8.22 15.47
CA ASN A 364 28.47 -8.58 16.04
C ASN A 364 29.33 -9.41 15.07
N LEU A 365 28.76 -10.43 14.42
CA LEU A 365 29.45 -11.23 13.40
C LEU A 365 29.94 -10.38 12.22
N MET A 366 29.10 -9.45 11.76
CA MET A 366 29.37 -8.56 10.65
C MET A 366 30.53 -7.61 10.96
N TRP A 367 30.51 -6.95 12.12
CA TRP A 367 31.58 -6.03 12.54
C TRP A 367 32.90 -6.75 12.81
N ALA A 368 32.86 -7.94 13.42
CA ALA A 368 34.05 -8.78 13.58
C ALA A 368 34.62 -9.26 12.23
N GLY A 369 33.74 -9.57 11.27
CA GLY A 369 34.13 -9.91 9.91
C GLY A 369 34.83 -8.74 9.21
N LEU A 370 34.23 -7.55 9.27
CA LEU A 370 34.77 -6.33 8.69
C LEU A 370 36.15 -5.97 9.29
N ALA A 371 36.28 -6.04 10.62
CA ALA A 371 37.55 -5.76 11.30
C ALA A 371 38.68 -6.75 10.92
N ARG A 372 38.33 -7.96 10.47
CA ARG A 372 39.28 -8.97 9.96
C ARG A 372 39.54 -8.87 8.46
N GLY A 373 38.75 -8.09 7.71
CA GLY A 373 38.73 -8.15 6.25
C GLY A 373 38.13 -9.45 5.69
N ALA A 374 37.24 -10.10 6.44
CA ALA A 374 36.51 -11.28 6.01
C ALA A 374 35.25 -10.89 5.20
N PRO A 375 34.73 -11.77 4.32
CA PRO A 375 33.45 -11.56 3.67
C PRO A 375 32.32 -11.35 4.68
N ARG A 376 31.35 -10.49 4.33
CA ARG A 376 30.16 -10.24 5.15
C ARG A 376 29.35 -11.52 5.31
N ALA A 377 28.89 -11.79 6.53
CA ALA A 377 27.94 -12.87 6.78
C ALA A 377 26.64 -12.62 6.01
N ASP A 378 25.98 -13.70 5.61
CA ASP A 378 24.66 -13.64 4.98
C ASP A 378 23.66 -13.09 5.99
N HIS A 379 23.02 -11.95 5.66
CA HIS A 379 22.07 -11.29 6.56
C HIS A 379 20.83 -12.17 6.83
N ASP A 380 20.43 -13.00 5.87
CA ASP A 380 19.16 -13.73 5.94
C ASP A 380 19.33 -15.15 6.53
N ALA A 381 20.54 -15.51 6.96
CA ALA A 381 20.81 -16.79 7.60
C ALA A 381 20.30 -16.82 9.06
N ASP A 382 20.07 -18.01 9.61
CA ASP A 382 19.82 -18.18 11.06
C ASP A 382 21.16 -18.16 11.80
N HIS A 383 21.39 -17.10 12.57
CA HIS A 383 22.61 -16.88 13.36
C HIS A 383 22.49 -17.39 14.79
N LEU A 384 21.27 -17.68 15.27
CA LEU A 384 21.01 -18.13 16.64
C LEU A 384 21.22 -19.63 16.81
N GLY A 385 20.83 -20.41 15.79
CA GLY A 385 20.78 -21.86 15.90
C GLY A 385 19.88 -22.34 17.05
N SER A 386 20.33 -23.34 17.82
CA SER A 386 19.55 -23.89 18.94
C SER A 386 19.81 -23.22 20.29
N ASP A 387 20.82 -22.33 20.38
CA ASP A 387 21.23 -21.69 21.61
C ASP A 387 21.59 -20.22 21.33
N HIS A 388 20.57 -19.36 21.41
CA HIS A 388 20.70 -17.93 21.15
C HIS A 388 21.68 -17.24 22.10
N VAL A 389 21.83 -17.77 23.32
CA VAL A 389 22.75 -17.23 24.33
C VAL A 389 24.19 -17.50 23.93
N ALA A 390 24.52 -18.75 23.58
CA ALA A 390 25.87 -19.10 23.16
C ALA A 390 26.24 -18.40 21.84
N ALA A 391 25.29 -18.28 20.92
CA ALA A 391 25.49 -17.59 19.65
C ALA A 391 25.88 -16.11 19.85
N PHE A 392 25.08 -15.35 20.59
CA PHE A 392 25.36 -13.94 20.88
C PHE A 392 26.68 -13.77 21.63
N GLN A 393 26.93 -14.55 22.69
CA GLN A 393 28.16 -14.44 23.49
C GLN A 393 29.42 -14.70 22.66
N THR A 394 29.36 -15.71 21.77
CA THR A 394 30.47 -16.01 20.86
C THR A 394 30.71 -14.86 19.88
N ALA A 395 29.64 -14.33 19.28
CA ALA A 395 29.74 -13.20 18.36
C ALA A 395 30.30 -11.95 19.06
N ALA A 396 29.72 -11.54 20.19
CA ALA A 396 30.14 -10.39 20.97
C ALA A 396 31.61 -10.49 21.44
N ALA A 397 32.03 -11.66 21.91
CA ALA A 397 33.42 -11.89 22.30
C ALA A 397 34.38 -11.78 21.12
N ALA A 398 34.00 -12.28 19.94
CA ALA A 398 34.80 -12.16 18.73
C ALA A 398 34.95 -10.69 18.29
N THR A 399 33.86 -9.92 18.29
CA THR A 399 33.87 -8.48 17.96
C THR A 399 34.79 -7.70 18.89
N LEU A 400 34.65 -7.89 20.20
CA LEU A 400 35.46 -7.19 21.19
C LEU A 400 36.95 -7.58 21.10
N ALA A 401 37.26 -8.84 20.79
CA ALA A 401 38.62 -9.28 20.58
C ALA A 401 39.28 -8.59 19.37
N GLU A 402 38.56 -8.44 18.26
CA GLU A 402 39.07 -7.72 17.09
C GLU A 402 39.26 -6.24 17.37
N PHE A 403 38.31 -5.59 18.05
CA PHE A 403 38.41 -4.17 18.41
C PHE A 403 39.58 -3.85 19.36
N ARG A 404 40.00 -4.82 20.18
CA ARG A 404 41.15 -4.69 21.09
C ARG A 404 42.50 -4.91 20.41
N ARG A 405 42.54 -5.26 19.13
CA ARG A 405 43.82 -5.45 18.43
C ARG A 405 44.62 -4.14 18.37
N PRO A 406 45.95 -4.20 18.60
CA PRO A 406 46.79 -3.01 18.48
C PRO A 406 46.63 -2.34 17.11
N GLY A 407 46.38 -1.03 17.11
CA GLY A 407 46.22 -0.23 15.89
C GLY A 407 44.81 -0.22 15.29
N MET A 408 43.90 -1.11 15.72
CA MET A 408 42.56 -1.26 15.13
C MET A 408 41.81 0.06 15.06
N LEU A 409 41.79 0.82 16.16
CA LEU A 409 41.03 2.07 16.24
C LEU A 409 41.52 3.14 15.24
N ALA A 410 42.82 3.15 14.93
CA ALA A 410 43.41 4.13 14.02
C ALA A 410 43.42 3.68 12.55
N GLU A 411 43.30 2.38 12.29
CA GLU A 411 43.23 1.80 10.95
C GLU A 411 41.93 2.23 10.23
N ARG A 412 41.94 2.29 8.89
CA ARG A 412 40.75 2.57 8.09
C ARG A 412 40.15 1.30 7.50
N TYR A 413 38.85 1.14 7.65
CA TYR A 413 38.03 0.07 7.10
C TYR A 413 37.07 0.67 6.07
N GLY A 414 37.51 0.69 4.82
CA GLY A 414 36.87 1.51 3.79
C GLY A 414 37.03 3.01 4.12
N PRO A 415 35.96 3.83 4.07
CA PRO A 415 36.05 5.24 4.39
C PRO A 415 36.14 5.51 5.91
N ALA A 416 35.78 4.55 6.76
CA ALA A 416 35.65 4.76 8.19
C ALA A 416 36.93 4.39 8.97
N PRO A 417 37.36 5.20 9.96
CA PRO A 417 38.37 4.77 10.91
C PRO A 417 37.81 3.71 11.88
N GLY A 418 38.67 2.84 12.42
CA GLY A 418 38.25 1.71 13.24
C GLY A 418 37.48 2.08 14.51
N TRP A 419 37.79 3.22 15.14
CA TRP A 419 36.99 3.70 16.28
C TRP A 419 35.53 3.98 15.90
N ARG A 420 35.23 4.32 14.64
CA ARG A 420 33.84 4.51 14.18
C ARG A 420 33.09 3.18 14.09
N LEU A 421 33.77 2.08 13.78
CA LEU A 421 33.15 0.74 13.81
C LEU A 421 32.75 0.40 15.26
N VAL A 422 33.60 0.73 16.24
CA VAL A 422 33.28 0.53 17.66
C VAL A 422 32.10 1.39 18.09
N GLU A 423 32.07 2.68 17.72
CA GLU A 423 30.92 3.55 17.98
C GLU A 423 29.63 2.99 17.38
N GLN A 424 29.67 2.46 16.16
CA GLN A 424 28.49 1.87 15.52
C GLN A 424 27.97 0.67 16.30
N VAL A 425 28.85 -0.26 16.71
CA VAL A 425 28.44 -1.39 17.58
C VAL A 425 27.84 -0.91 18.89
N VAL A 426 28.43 0.12 19.52
CA VAL A 426 27.87 0.69 20.75
C VAL A 426 26.46 1.24 20.52
N ILE A 427 26.22 1.94 19.41
CA ILE A 427 24.91 2.46 19.04
C ILE A 427 23.92 1.31 18.82
N GLU A 428 24.29 0.30 18.03
CA GLU A 428 23.44 -0.88 17.79
C GLU A 428 23.05 -1.55 19.12
N MET A 429 24.02 -1.76 20.03
CA MET A 429 23.75 -2.40 21.32
C MET A 429 22.93 -1.52 22.27
N LEU A 430 23.14 -0.20 22.29
CA LEU A 430 22.33 0.71 23.09
C LEU A 430 20.87 0.71 22.63
N VAL A 431 20.65 0.78 21.32
CA VAL A 431 19.31 0.97 20.74
C VAL A 431 18.54 -0.35 20.66
N HIS A 432 19.13 -1.40 20.10
CA HIS A 432 18.47 -2.70 20.00
C HIS A 432 18.50 -3.49 21.31
N GLY A 433 19.48 -3.22 22.19
CA GLY A 433 19.42 -3.66 23.58
C GLY A 433 18.24 -3.03 24.33
N TRP A 434 17.95 -1.75 24.08
CA TRP A 434 16.77 -1.07 24.64
C TRP A 434 15.47 -1.69 24.10
N ASP A 435 15.41 -2.00 22.80
CA ASP A 435 14.25 -2.67 22.19
C ASP A 435 13.99 -4.04 22.87
N LEU A 436 15.06 -4.79 23.14
CA LEU A 436 14.98 -6.09 23.82
C LEU A 436 14.54 -5.93 25.28
N ALA A 437 15.12 -4.96 26.00
CA ALA A 437 14.75 -4.67 27.39
C ALA A 437 13.26 -4.32 27.51
N ARG A 438 12.73 -3.49 26.62
CA ARG A 438 11.30 -3.17 26.54
C ARG A 438 10.46 -4.41 26.27
N ALA A 439 10.83 -5.22 25.29
CA ALA A 439 10.07 -6.41 24.88
C ALA A 439 9.95 -7.45 26.02
N ILE A 440 11.00 -7.63 26.84
CA ILE A 440 11.00 -8.61 27.93
C ILE A 440 10.63 -8.02 29.30
N GLY A 441 10.31 -6.73 29.39
CA GLY A 441 9.96 -6.05 30.64
C GLY A 441 11.14 -5.83 31.60
N ALA A 442 12.37 -5.73 31.08
CA ALA A 442 13.57 -5.41 31.84
C ALA A 442 13.79 -3.88 31.95
N SER A 443 14.78 -3.48 32.77
CA SER A 443 15.19 -2.07 32.88
C SER A 443 15.77 -1.58 31.56
N THR A 444 15.37 -0.38 31.13
CA THR A 444 15.93 0.30 29.96
C THR A 444 17.07 1.26 30.28
N ASP A 445 17.49 1.35 31.54
CA ASP A 445 18.61 2.20 31.98
C ASP A 445 19.98 1.57 31.63
N LEU A 446 20.20 1.35 30.33
CA LEU A 446 21.38 0.68 29.79
C LEU A 446 22.57 1.63 29.73
N ALA A 447 23.69 1.22 30.33
CA ALA A 447 24.97 1.91 30.38
C ALA A 447 24.83 3.45 30.44
N PRO A 448 24.24 4.04 31.49
CA PRO A 448 23.69 5.40 31.47
C PRO A 448 24.68 6.48 31.03
N GLU A 449 25.93 6.43 31.50
CA GLU A 449 26.97 7.39 31.13
C GLU A 449 27.44 7.21 29.67
N LEU A 450 27.38 5.98 29.14
CA LEU A 450 27.69 5.71 27.74
C LEU A 450 26.56 6.18 26.84
N ALA A 451 25.30 5.93 27.24
CA ALA A 451 24.13 6.45 26.54
C ALA A 451 24.15 7.99 26.47
N GLU A 452 24.48 8.66 27.57
CA GLU A 452 24.66 10.12 27.59
C GLU A 452 25.80 10.56 26.65
N ALA A 453 26.97 9.91 26.74
CA ALA A 453 28.13 10.27 25.95
C ALA A 453 27.95 10.04 24.44
N MET A 454 27.14 9.06 24.04
CA MET A 454 26.93 8.71 22.63
C MET A 454 25.87 9.57 21.93
N GLU A 455 25.05 10.34 22.67
CA GLU A 455 24.01 11.19 22.07
C GLU A 455 24.53 12.15 20.98
N PRO A 456 25.65 12.89 21.18
CA PRO A 456 26.19 13.74 20.12
C PRO A 456 26.58 12.97 18.86
N ALA A 457 27.14 11.76 18.99
CA ALA A 457 27.55 10.92 17.86
C ALA A 457 26.33 10.43 17.07
N VAL A 458 25.29 9.95 17.77
CA VAL A 458 24.02 9.51 17.16
C VAL A 458 23.37 10.67 16.40
N ARG A 459 23.33 11.87 16.98
CA ARG A 459 22.78 13.06 16.31
C ARG A 459 23.62 13.50 15.11
N ALA A 460 24.95 13.40 15.18
CA ALA A 460 25.83 13.74 14.06
C ALA A 460 25.68 12.77 12.87
N LEU A 461 25.48 11.47 13.14
CA LEU A 461 25.35 10.44 12.10
C LEU A 461 23.96 10.44 11.44
N TYR A 462 22.90 10.60 12.25
CA TYR A 462 21.52 10.38 11.82
C TYR A 462 20.63 11.64 11.85
N GLY A 463 21.14 12.77 12.31
CA GLY A 463 20.34 13.99 12.47
C GLY A 463 19.82 14.58 11.16
N ASP A 464 20.61 14.47 10.10
CA ASP A 464 20.22 14.97 8.77
C ASP A 464 19.32 13.99 8.01
N LEU A 465 19.00 12.82 8.57
CA LEU A 465 18.14 11.85 7.90
C LEU A 465 16.66 12.26 7.94
N PRO A 466 15.94 12.14 6.81
CA PRO A 466 14.52 12.42 6.76
C PRO A 466 13.72 11.46 7.66
N ARG A 467 12.76 12.01 8.41
CA ARG A 467 11.85 11.24 9.28
C ARG A 467 10.54 10.94 8.56
N THR A 468 10.63 10.15 7.51
CA THR A 468 9.56 9.85 6.55
C THR A 468 9.19 8.38 6.55
N PRO A 469 8.01 7.97 6.04
CA PRO A 469 7.63 6.56 5.97
C PRO A 469 8.61 5.65 5.22
N GLY A 470 9.32 6.19 4.20
CA GLY A 470 10.36 5.46 3.47
C GLY A 470 11.77 5.60 4.04
N GLY A 471 11.95 6.31 5.16
CA GLY A 471 13.24 6.55 5.79
C GLY A 471 13.65 5.47 6.79
N SER A 472 14.93 5.44 7.15
CA SER A 472 15.49 4.47 8.09
C SER A 472 15.00 4.67 9.54
N PHE A 473 14.48 5.86 9.86
CA PHE A 473 14.00 6.19 11.20
C PHE A 473 12.60 6.82 11.18
N ALA A 474 11.76 6.34 12.09
CA ALA A 474 10.46 6.94 12.36
C ALA A 474 10.60 8.38 12.94
N PRO A 475 9.50 9.16 12.97
CA PRO A 475 9.47 10.48 13.62
C PRO A 475 9.96 10.42 15.07
N GLU A 476 10.79 11.40 15.45
CA GLU A 476 11.26 11.59 16.83
C GLU A 476 10.06 11.69 17.79
N GLN A 477 10.18 11.02 18.94
CA GLN A 477 9.18 11.03 19.99
C GLN A 477 9.59 11.99 21.11
N GLU A 478 8.61 12.57 21.82
CA GLU A 478 8.90 13.38 23.00
C GLU A 478 9.13 12.44 24.21
N PRO A 479 10.32 12.49 24.85
CA PRO A 479 10.58 11.63 26.00
C PRO A 479 9.80 12.10 27.25
N PRO A 480 9.23 11.18 28.05
CA PRO A 480 8.53 11.55 29.27
C PRO A 480 9.48 12.17 30.30
N PRO A 481 8.96 12.98 31.25
CA PRO A 481 9.76 13.51 32.34
C PRO A 481 10.45 12.38 33.13
N GLY A 482 11.76 12.51 33.34
CA GLY A 482 12.56 11.48 34.04
C GLY A 482 13.02 10.31 33.18
N ALA A 483 12.78 10.34 31.85
CA ALA A 483 13.34 9.36 30.92
C ALA A 483 14.87 9.24 31.06
N THR A 484 15.36 7.99 31.05
CA THR A 484 16.79 7.67 31.10
C THR A 484 17.49 8.18 29.83
N HIS A 485 18.83 8.20 29.83
CA HIS A 485 19.58 8.57 28.63
C HIS A 485 19.30 7.62 27.46
N ALA A 486 19.17 6.33 27.72
CA ALA A 486 18.80 5.34 26.72
C ALA A 486 17.35 5.54 26.19
N ASP A 487 16.37 5.85 27.06
CA ASP A 487 15.01 6.18 26.63
C ASP A 487 15.00 7.41 25.70
N ARG A 488 15.81 8.44 25.98
CA ARG A 488 15.92 9.63 25.13
C ARG A 488 16.54 9.33 23.77
N LEU A 489 17.57 8.48 23.72
CA LEU A 489 18.15 8.00 22.46
C LEU A 489 17.13 7.21 21.64
N ALA A 490 16.39 6.29 22.28
CA ALA A 490 15.36 5.51 21.61
C ALA A 490 14.25 6.41 21.05
N ALA A 491 13.76 7.38 21.84
CA ALA A 491 12.79 8.38 21.40
C ALA A 491 13.30 9.23 20.22
N TYR A 492 14.55 9.69 20.29
CA TYR A 492 15.19 10.44 19.19
C TYR A 492 15.20 9.64 17.88
N LEU A 493 15.44 8.34 17.97
CA LEU A 493 15.43 7.44 16.82
C LEU A 493 14.02 6.89 16.50
N GLY A 494 12.97 7.46 17.10
CA GLY A 494 11.58 7.24 16.75
C GLY A 494 10.90 6.04 17.41
N ARG A 495 11.47 5.48 18.50
CA ARG A 495 10.83 4.38 19.24
C ARG A 495 9.72 4.93 20.15
N PRO A 496 8.53 4.29 20.17
CA PRO A 496 7.48 4.67 21.10
C PRO A 496 7.90 4.31 22.54
N LEU A 497 7.68 5.23 23.49
CA LEU A 497 8.02 5.06 24.91
C LEU A 497 6.81 4.73 25.80
N ALA A 498 5.61 4.65 25.22
CA ALA A 498 4.33 4.55 25.92
C ALA A 498 3.74 3.14 25.93
#